data_AF-A0A941RVI4-F1
#
_entry.id   AF-A0A941RVI4-F1
#
_cell.length_a   1.000
_cell.length_b   1.000
_cell.length_c   1.000
_cell.angle_alpha   90.00
_cell.angle_beta   90.00
_cell.angle_gamma   90.00
#
_symmetry.space_group_name_H-M   'P 1'
#
loop_
_entity.id
_entity.type
_entity.pdbx_description
1 polymer ?
#
loop_
_entity_poly.entity_id
_entity_poly.type
_entity_poly.pdbx_seq_one_letter_code
_entity_poly.pdbx_strand_id
1 'polypeptide(L)'
;EAIQPPPSEALQVAFTADGLHALGVPSTVIDGFSDEFRAGMAEASRARQLGDQGPNAPSAWRWGGTDAETPHLAVLFFAESERFESFLAAAKGPGWSAAFTEVTTLETNGVGTSEPFGFADGVSQPQLDWEQQRDVTWPQYQYSNVVALGEFLLGYPNEYGKLTPRPLLESTPSTAHLSAAADAPDRKDLGLNGSYLVIRQLEQDVRKFWQFVYGESNGDLAAADLLASQMVGRNRSGTLLVPLQAEPIPGVPPAQAAHNNFTYRDDPAGSRCPFGAHVRRANPRTADFPRPLGFFGKILSLIGLGPSEFQDDLVSPVRYHRLLRRGRKYGPDLEPAAARQLPAPNEPERGLVFVALNANLSRQFEFVQNAWIRYSKFDGLSGETDPLLGNRLPIPGCPVTSDFTIPAENSLGRRVTDVPQLVTVRGGAYFFLPSLRALKYIARAE
;
A
#
# COMPACT_ATOMS: atom_id res chain seq x y z
N GLU A 1 0.86 26.01 1.82
CA GLU A 1 -0.59 26.27 1.93
C GLU A 1 -1.34 25.23 1.14
N ALA A 2 -2.44 24.70 1.69
CA ALA A 2 -3.33 23.83 0.92
C ALA A 2 -4.02 24.68 -0.15
N ILE A 3 -3.91 24.29 -1.43
CA ILE A 3 -4.55 24.99 -2.54
C ILE A 3 -6.07 24.76 -2.40
N GLN A 4 -6.82 25.85 -2.21
CA GLN A 4 -8.28 25.87 -2.04
C GLN A 4 -8.90 26.85 -3.05
N PRO A 5 -9.71 26.40 -4.02
CA PRO A 5 -10.09 25.00 -4.27
C PRO A 5 -8.91 24.15 -4.77
N PRO A 6 -8.98 22.81 -4.70
CA PRO A 6 -7.99 21.93 -5.31
C PRO A 6 -7.78 22.27 -6.80
N PRO A 7 -6.57 22.05 -7.35
CA PRO A 7 -6.34 22.28 -8.77
C PRO A 7 -7.17 21.30 -9.61
N SER A 8 -7.69 21.79 -10.74
CA SER A 8 -8.48 21.01 -11.72
C SER A 8 -7.59 20.18 -12.66
N GLU A 9 -6.29 20.45 -12.69
CA GLU A 9 -5.26 19.74 -13.46
C GLU A 9 -4.00 19.59 -12.59
N ALA A 10 -3.36 18.44 -12.65
CA ALA A 10 -2.08 18.20 -12.01
C ALA A 10 -1.20 17.28 -12.86
N LEU A 11 0.08 17.66 -12.98
CA LEU A 11 1.13 16.88 -13.61
C LEU A 11 2.16 16.49 -12.54
N GLN A 12 2.47 15.21 -12.45
CA GLN A 12 3.54 14.71 -11.60
C GLN A 12 4.50 13.87 -12.42
N VAL A 13 5.78 13.89 -12.06
CA VAL A 13 6.82 13.07 -12.68
C VAL A 13 7.62 12.38 -11.59
N ALA A 14 7.86 11.08 -11.75
CA ALA A 14 8.65 10.27 -10.84
C ALA A 14 9.68 9.46 -11.63
N PHE A 15 10.85 9.21 -11.05
CA PHE A 15 12.01 8.64 -11.76
C PHE A 15 12.43 7.32 -11.13
N THR A 16 12.79 6.32 -11.92
CA THR A 16 13.50 5.14 -11.42
C THR A 16 14.99 5.47 -11.21
N ALA A 17 15.73 4.61 -10.52
CA ALA A 17 17.17 4.78 -10.35
C ALA A 17 17.89 4.83 -11.71
N ASP A 18 17.52 3.94 -12.63
CA ASP A 18 18.05 3.92 -14.00
C ASP A 18 17.66 5.17 -14.79
N GLY A 19 16.46 5.71 -14.56
CA GLY A 19 16.08 6.98 -15.15
C GLY A 19 16.89 8.17 -14.65
N LEU A 20 17.28 8.18 -13.37
CA LEU A 20 18.20 9.19 -12.84
C LEU A 20 19.60 9.03 -13.49
N HIS A 21 20.09 7.80 -13.66
CA HIS A 21 21.33 7.53 -14.37
C HIS A 21 21.28 8.01 -15.82
N ALA A 22 20.19 7.71 -16.54
CA ALA A 22 19.99 8.11 -17.93
C ALA A 22 19.92 9.63 -18.13
N LEU A 23 19.54 10.37 -17.08
CA LEU A 23 19.51 11.83 -17.04
C LEU A 23 20.83 12.46 -16.58
N GLY A 24 21.91 11.68 -16.41
CA GLY A 24 23.23 12.20 -16.02
C GLY A 24 23.38 12.49 -14.52
N VAL A 25 22.44 12.03 -13.67
CA VAL A 25 22.60 12.20 -12.22
C VAL A 25 23.79 11.33 -11.74
N PRO A 26 24.79 11.90 -11.03
CA PRO A 26 25.98 11.14 -10.66
C PRO A 26 25.66 9.95 -9.75
N SER A 27 26.35 8.83 -9.94
CA SER A 27 26.15 7.61 -9.13
C SER A 27 26.31 7.88 -7.62
N THR A 28 27.23 8.77 -7.23
CA THR A 28 27.43 9.18 -5.84
C THR A 28 26.21 9.86 -5.21
N VAL A 29 25.36 10.48 -6.04
CA VAL A 29 24.06 11.01 -5.60
C VAL A 29 23.04 9.88 -5.51
N ILE A 30 22.99 9.01 -6.51
CA ILE A 30 22.02 7.91 -6.56
C ILE A 30 22.25 6.94 -5.40
N ASP A 31 23.50 6.68 -5.03
CA ASP A 31 23.91 5.86 -3.87
C ASP A 31 23.41 6.40 -2.52
N GLY A 32 22.96 7.66 -2.47
CA GLY A 32 22.30 8.24 -1.29
C GLY A 32 20.84 7.80 -1.11
N PHE A 33 20.21 7.20 -2.13
CA PHE A 33 18.86 6.62 -2.01
C PHE A 33 18.91 5.21 -1.43
N SER A 34 17.75 4.72 -1.00
CA SER A 34 17.59 3.38 -0.43
C SER A 34 17.98 2.26 -1.41
N ASP A 35 18.48 1.16 -0.85
CA ASP A 35 18.93 -0.01 -1.61
C ASP A 35 17.79 -0.60 -2.46
N GLU A 36 16.57 -0.58 -1.93
CA GLU A 36 15.38 -1.09 -2.61
C GLU A 36 15.06 -0.28 -3.85
N PHE A 37 15.14 1.05 -3.76
CA PHE A 37 14.93 1.94 -4.90
C PHE A 37 16.01 1.75 -5.96
N ARG A 38 17.29 1.64 -5.54
CA ARG A 38 18.42 1.45 -6.46
C ARG A 38 18.37 0.10 -7.17
N ALA A 39 17.98 -0.96 -6.47
CA ALA A 39 17.93 -2.30 -7.03
C ALA A 39 16.66 -2.58 -7.85
N GLY A 40 15.57 -1.82 -7.63
CA GLY A 40 14.32 -1.95 -8.39
C GLY A 40 13.44 -3.14 -7.95
N MET A 41 12.15 -3.09 -8.33
CA MET A 41 11.16 -4.05 -7.81
C MET A 41 11.37 -5.49 -8.31
N ALA A 42 11.85 -5.66 -9.55
CA ALA A 42 11.98 -6.95 -10.22
C ALA A 42 13.24 -7.74 -9.85
N GLU A 43 14.15 -7.17 -9.05
CA GLU A 43 15.34 -7.88 -8.57
C GLU A 43 14.93 -9.19 -7.87
N ALA A 44 15.60 -10.29 -8.21
CA ALA A 44 15.11 -11.64 -7.92
C ALA A 44 14.87 -11.89 -6.43
N SER A 45 15.72 -11.38 -5.53
CA SER A 45 15.54 -11.54 -4.08
C SER A 45 14.29 -10.81 -3.59
N ARG A 46 14.04 -9.61 -4.11
CA ARG A 46 12.92 -8.76 -3.74
C ARG A 46 11.60 -9.23 -4.33
N ALA A 47 11.58 -9.61 -5.61
CA ALA A 47 10.41 -10.24 -6.22
C ALA A 47 9.93 -11.44 -5.39
N ARG A 48 10.86 -12.28 -4.89
CA ARG A 48 10.51 -13.38 -3.97
C ARG A 48 9.93 -12.89 -2.64
N GLN A 49 10.46 -11.82 -2.05
CA GLN A 49 9.94 -11.23 -0.80
C GLN A 49 8.54 -10.65 -0.99
N LEU A 50 8.28 -10.01 -2.13
CA LEU A 50 6.96 -9.47 -2.49
C LEU A 50 5.94 -10.58 -2.82
N GLY A 51 6.40 -11.81 -3.06
CA GLY A 51 5.54 -12.91 -3.47
C GLY A 51 5.31 -12.98 -4.98
N ASP A 52 6.10 -12.22 -5.75
CA ASP A 52 6.06 -12.14 -7.20
C ASP A 52 6.76 -13.35 -7.80
N GLN A 53 6.06 -14.47 -7.74
CA GLN A 53 6.50 -15.79 -8.17
C GLN A 53 5.37 -16.49 -8.93
N GLY A 54 5.73 -17.50 -9.74
CA GLY A 54 4.76 -18.22 -10.58
C GLY A 54 4.05 -17.26 -11.53
N PRO A 55 2.71 -17.22 -11.56
CA PRO A 55 1.96 -16.29 -12.42
C PRO A 55 2.23 -14.80 -12.15
N ASN A 56 2.75 -14.45 -10.96
CA ASN A 56 3.09 -13.08 -10.57
C ASN A 56 4.57 -12.73 -10.81
N ALA A 57 5.37 -13.65 -11.34
CA ALA A 57 6.81 -13.42 -11.52
C ALA A 57 7.09 -12.26 -12.49
N PRO A 58 8.20 -11.50 -12.30
CA PRO A 58 8.58 -10.42 -13.21
C PRO A 58 8.65 -10.83 -14.68
N SER A 59 8.99 -12.08 -14.98
CA SER A 59 9.01 -12.63 -16.34
C SER A 59 7.62 -12.72 -17.01
N ALA A 60 6.54 -12.57 -16.25
CA ALA A 60 5.15 -12.53 -16.74
C ALA A 60 4.56 -11.12 -16.72
N TRP A 61 5.35 -10.12 -16.32
CA TRP A 61 4.93 -8.73 -16.34
C TRP A 61 4.99 -8.18 -17.77
N ARG A 62 4.14 -7.19 -18.04
CA ARG A 62 4.05 -6.46 -19.31
C ARG A 62 5.00 -5.26 -19.34
N TRP A 63 5.43 -4.80 -18.17
CA TRP A 63 6.39 -3.71 -18.00
C TRP A 63 7.07 -3.82 -16.63
N GLY A 64 8.30 -3.31 -16.53
CA GLY A 64 9.08 -3.35 -15.28
C GLY A 64 9.57 -4.75 -14.87
N GLY A 65 9.43 -5.77 -15.72
CA GLY A 65 9.82 -7.15 -15.42
C GLY A 65 11.33 -7.40 -15.50
N THR A 66 12.03 -6.55 -16.25
CA THR A 66 13.48 -6.53 -16.44
C THR A 66 13.97 -5.09 -16.46
N ASP A 67 15.28 -4.87 -16.36
CA ASP A 67 15.87 -3.52 -16.43
C ASP A 67 15.52 -2.83 -17.76
N ALA A 68 15.52 -3.57 -18.87
CA ALA A 68 15.17 -3.05 -20.20
C ALA A 68 13.68 -2.69 -20.36
N GLU A 69 12.79 -3.35 -19.62
CA GLU A 69 11.34 -3.09 -19.64
C GLU A 69 10.92 -2.11 -18.54
N THR A 70 11.85 -1.72 -17.66
CA THR A 70 11.60 -0.75 -16.59
C THR A 70 11.65 0.67 -17.17
N PRO A 71 10.57 1.46 -17.05
CA PRO A 71 10.58 2.82 -17.56
C PRO A 71 11.55 3.68 -16.74
N HIS A 72 12.27 4.58 -17.40
CA HIS A 72 13.12 5.58 -16.73
C HIS A 72 12.29 6.54 -15.85
N LEU A 73 11.08 6.87 -16.28
CA LEU A 73 10.21 7.80 -15.57
C LEU A 73 8.74 7.44 -15.78
N ALA A 74 7.91 7.82 -14.81
CA ALA A 74 6.47 7.81 -14.90
C ALA A 74 5.97 9.26 -14.92
N VAL A 75 5.11 9.59 -15.87
CA VAL A 75 4.39 10.88 -15.92
C VAL A 75 2.92 10.63 -15.63
N LEU A 76 2.43 11.25 -14.56
CA LEU A 76 1.08 11.06 -14.06
C LEU A 76 0.26 12.32 -14.39
N PHE A 77 -0.76 12.14 -15.22
CA PHE A 77 -1.69 13.19 -15.61
C PHE A 77 -2.98 13.04 -14.81
N PHE A 78 -3.40 14.10 -14.15
CA PHE A 78 -4.69 14.17 -13.47
C PHE A 78 -5.44 15.40 -13.94
N ALA A 79 -6.70 15.24 -14.33
CA ALA A 79 -7.59 16.35 -14.62
C ALA A 79 -9.04 15.97 -14.35
N GLU A 80 -9.91 16.98 -14.25
CA GLU A 80 -11.35 16.80 -14.41
C GLU A 80 -11.66 16.20 -15.79
N SER A 81 -12.69 15.33 -15.86
CA SER A 81 -12.93 14.46 -17.04
C SER A 81 -13.09 15.25 -18.34
N GLU A 82 -13.76 16.39 -18.27
CA GLU A 82 -14.03 17.30 -19.38
C GLU A 82 -12.80 18.08 -19.86
N ARG A 83 -11.70 18.08 -19.09
CA ARG A 83 -10.44 18.77 -19.41
C ARG A 83 -9.31 17.81 -19.75
N PHE A 84 -9.47 16.52 -19.49
CA PHE A 84 -8.36 15.56 -19.54
C PHE A 84 -7.69 15.49 -20.92
N GLU A 85 -8.46 15.39 -21.99
CA GLU A 85 -7.90 15.29 -23.35
C GLU A 85 -7.15 16.55 -23.78
N SER A 86 -7.70 17.74 -23.49
CA SER A 86 -7.05 19.00 -23.84
C SER A 86 -5.80 19.25 -23.00
N PHE A 87 -5.85 18.91 -21.70
CA PHE A 87 -4.71 18.95 -20.80
C PHE A 87 -3.60 17.99 -21.25
N LEU A 88 -3.94 16.74 -21.59
CA LEU A 88 -2.99 15.74 -22.04
C LEU A 88 -2.30 16.19 -23.34
N ALA A 89 -3.07 16.68 -24.31
CA ALA A 89 -2.52 17.20 -25.57
C ALA A 89 -1.59 18.40 -25.35
N ALA A 90 -1.98 19.33 -24.48
CA ALA A 90 -1.17 20.51 -24.16
C ALA A 90 0.11 20.15 -23.39
N ALA A 91 0.03 19.24 -22.42
CA ALA A 91 1.16 18.83 -21.61
C ALA A 91 2.17 17.97 -22.39
N LYS A 92 1.71 17.11 -23.32
CA LYS A 92 2.61 16.40 -24.23
C LYS A 92 3.22 17.37 -25.25
N GLY A 93 2.41 18.16 -25.94
CA GLY A 93 2.89 19.09 -26.96
C GLY A 93 3.63 18.41 -28.12
N PRO A 94 4.24 19.18 -29.05
CA PRO A 94 4.88 18.63 -30.26
C PRO A 94 6.22 17.92 -29.98
N GLY A 95 6.87 18.23 -28.85
CA GLY A 95 8.18 17.67 -28.50
C GLY A 95 8.13 16.30 -27.82
N TRP A 96 6.94 15.84 -27.37
CA TRP A 96 6.82 14.63 -26.55
C TRP A 96 7.44 13.40 -27.21
N SER A 97 7.04 13.10 -28.44
CA SER A 97 7.48 11.90 -29.15
C SER A 97 8.95 11.95 -29.56
N ALA A 98 9.58 13.13 -29.56
CA ALA A 98 11.01 13.29 -29.77
C ALA A 98 11.80 13.12 -28.46
N ALA A 99 11.19 13.47 -27.32
CA ALA A 99 11.81 13.40 -26.00
C ALA A 99 11.65 12.04 -25.31
N PHE A 100 10.55 11.33 -25.57
CA PHE A 100 10.18 10.11 -24.86
C PHE A 100 9.83 8.97 -25.80
N THR A 101 10.27 7.76 -25.42
CA THR A 101 9.73 6.50 -25.95
C THR A 101 8.70 5.98 -24.96
N GLU A 102 7.46 5.81 -25.41
CA GLU A 102 6.38 5.28 -24.56
C GLU A 102 6.57 3.77 -24.35
N VAL A 103 6.78 3.35 -23.10
CA VAL A 103 6.86 1.93 -22.72
C VAL A 103 5.46 1.34 -22.60
N THR A 104 4.59 2.00 -21.84
CA THR A 104 3.19 1.62 -21.67
C THR A 104 2.37 2.82 -21.21
N THR A 105 1.09 2.83 -21.53
CA THR A 105 0.10 3.75 -20.95
C THR A 105 -0.81 2.97 -20.01
N LEU A 106 -0.95 3.45 -18.76
CA LEU A 106 -1.85 2.87 -17.77
C LEU A 106 -3.12 3.71 -17.72
N GLU A 107 -4.09 3.38 -18.58
CA GLU A 107 -5.39 4.05 -18.55
C GLU A 107 -6.13 3.69 -17.27
N THR A 108 -6.64 4.71 -16.59
CA THR A 108 -7.40 4.53 -15.35
C THR A 108 -8.76 5.19 -15.50
N ASN A 109 -9.78 4.58 -14.91
CA ASN A 109 -11.07 5.22 -14.79
C ASN A 109 -10.98 6.37 -13.77
N GLY A 110 -12.01 7.21 -13.73
CA GLY A 110 -12.16 8.23 -12.69
C GLY A 110 -12.07 7.66 -11.27
N VAL A 111 -12.01 8.54 -10.27
CA VAL A 111 -12.02 8.15 -8.85
C VAL A 111 -13.36 7.50 -8.50
N GLY A 112 -13.46 6.20 -8.74
CA GLY A 112 -14.60 5.38 -8.35
C GLY A 112 -14.65 5.21 -6.83
N THR A 113 -15.86 5.01 -6.31
CA THR A 113 -16.06 4.70 -4.89
C THR A 113 -15.72 3.24 -4.57
N SER A 114 -15.69 2.36 -5.58
CA SER A 114 -15.40 0.93 -5.45
C SER A 114 -14.26 0.44 -6.33
N GLU A 115 -13.58 -0.60 -5.85
CA GLU A 115 -12.61 -1.39 -6.62
C GLU A 115 -13.32 -2.48 -7.47
N PRO A 116 -12.64 -3.12 -8.43
CA PRO A 116 -13.24 -4.07 -9.38
C PRO A 116 -13.99 -5.28 -8.79
N PHE A 117 -13.64 -5.79 -7.61
CA PHE A 117 -14.44 -6.84 -6.95
C PHE A 117 -15.78 -6.30 -6.42
N GLY A 118 -15.96 -4.98 -6.33
CA GLY A 118 -17.22 -4.32 -5.97
C GLY A 118 -17.26 -3.79 -4.54
N PHE A 119 -16.11 -3.60 -3.89
CA PHE A 119 -15.98 -3.09 -2.52
C PHE A 119 -15.52 -1.64 -2.50
N ALA A 120 -16.00 -0.87 -1.53
CA ALA A 120 -15.55 0.51 -1.35
C ALA A 120 -14.05 0.59 -1.02
N ASP A 121 -13.30 1.41 -1.75
CA ASP A 121 -11.87 1.64 -1.52
C ASP A 121 -11.59 3.10 -1.11
N GLY A 122 -10.37 3.38 -0.63
CA GLY A 122 -9.93 4.70 -0.20
C GLY A 122 -10.43 5.10 1.19
N VAL A 123 -11.16 4.23 1.89
CA VAL A 123 -11.83 4.52 3.18
C VAL A 123 -10.85 4.83 4.32
N SER A 124 -9.75 4.08 4.42
CA SER A 124 -8.79 4.19 5.53
C SER A 124 -7.43 4.65 5.01
N GLN A 125 -7.10 5.92 5.28
CA GLN A 125 -5.79 6.52 5.00
C GLN A 125 -5.19 7.10 6.29
N PRO A 126 -3.86 7.06 6.47
CA PRO A 126 -3.21 7.75 7.58
C PRO A 126 -3.43 9.26 7.48
N GLN A 127 -3.61 9.93 8.62
CA GLN A 127 -3.50 11.38 8.72
C GLN A 127 -2.03 11.73 8.94
N LEU A 128 -1.49 12.60 8.09
CA LEU A 128 -0.11 13.06 8.21
C LEU A 128 -0.03 14.17 9.25
N ASP A 129 0.97 14.09 10.12
CA ASP A 129 1.32 15.14 11.08
C ASP A 129 2.11 16.25 10.38
N TRP A 130 1.40 17.12 9.65
CA TRP A 130 2.02 18.22 8.92
C TRP A 130 2.70 19.25 9.83
N GLU A 131 2.16 19.45 11.03
CA GLU A 131 2.72 20.37 12.02
C GLU A 131 3.90 19.79 12.81
N GLN A 132 4.24 18.51 12.63
CA GLN A 132 5.32 17.80 13.34
C GLN A 132 5.18 17.88 14.88
N GLN A 133 3.95 17.79 15.37
CA GLN A 133 3.63 17.88 16.80
C GLN A 133 3.65 16.51 17.51
N ARG A 134 3.74 15.42 16.74
CA ARG A 134 3.70 14.07 17.27
C ARG A 134 4.97 13.74 18.05
N ASP A 135 4.79 13.33 19.30
CA ASP A 135 5.86 12.82 20.14
C ASP A 135 6.14 11.35 19.83
N VAL A 136 7.31 11.11 19.23
CA VAL A 136 7.82 9.78 18.85
C VAL A 136 8.88 9.25 19.83
N THR A 137 9.13 9.96 20.94
CA THR A 137 10.17 9.60 21.93
C THR A 137 9.67 8.64 23.00
N TRP A 138 8.35 8.62 23.25
CA TRP A 138 7.72 7.76 24.25
C TRP A 138 6.98 6.58 23.62
N PRO A 139 6.93 5.41 24.28
CA PRO A 139 6.06 4.33 23.87
C PRO A 139 4.61 4.81 23.79
N GLN A 140 4.05 4.77 22.59
CA GLN A 140 2.63 4.94 22.40
C GLN A 140 1.94 3.66 22.92
N TYR A 141 0.78 3.80 23.57
CA TYR A 141 -0.02 2.65 24.08
C TYR A 141 -1.43 2.61 23.47
N GLN A 142 -1.75 3.59 22.63
CA GLN A 142 -3.03 3.74 21.96
C GLN A 142 -2.80 3.87 20.46
N TYR A 143 -3.68 3.24 19.70
CA TYR A 143 -3.65 3.34 18.25
C TYR A 143 -3.98 4.77 17.84
N SER A 144 -3.17 5.30 16.95
CA SER A 144 -3.37 6.60 16.33
C SER A 144 -3.40 6.43 14.81
N ASN A 145 -4.32 7.14 14.18
CA ASN A 145 -4.31 7.30 12.74
C ASN A 145 -3.43 8.46 12.28
N VAL A 146 -2.92 9.28 13.22
CA VAL A 146 -1.89 10.29 12.96
C VAL A 146 -0.53 9.61 12.88
N VAL A 147 0.24 9.93 11.84
CA VAL A 147 1.54 9.34 11.56
C VAL A 147 2.54 10.45 11.27
N ALA A 148 3.76 10.28 11.77
CA ALA A 148 4.88 11.18 11.58
C ALA A 148 5.15 11.41 10.09
N LEU A 149 5.44 12.67 9.74
CA LEU A 149 5.63 13.08 8.35
C LEU A 149 6.77 12.30 7.65
N GLY A 150 7.82 11.94 8.41
CA GLY A 150 8.96 11.16 7.93
C GLY A 150 8.68 9.72 7.52
N GLU A 151 7.46 9.22 7.72
CA GLU A 151 6.99 7.95 7.13
C GLU A 151 6.56 8.13 5.66
N PHE A 152 6.34 9.35 5.19
CA PHE A 152 5.87 9.60 3.81
C PHE A 152 6.77 10.56 3.03
N LEU A 153 7.43 11.50 3.70
CA LEU A 153 8.35 12.46 3.08
C LEU A 153 9.77 12.24 3.59
N LEU A 154 10.73 12.19 2.66
CA LEU A 154 12.15 12.20 2.99
C LEU A 154 12.55 13.56 3.59
N GLY A 155 13.53 13.53 4.48
CA GLY A 155 14.05 14.71 5.18
C GLY A 155 13.27 15.13 6.43
N TYR A 156 12.29 14.33 6.86
CA TYR A 156 11.54 14.54 8.09
C TYR A 156 11.70 13.38 9.09
N PRO A 157 11.65 13.63 10.41
CA PRO A 157 11.68 12.57 11.41
C PRO A 157 10.52 11.60 11.23
N ASN A 158 10.84 10.30 11.24
CA ASN A 158 9.88 9.20 11.16
C ASN A 158 9.39 8.78 12.56
N GLU A 159 8.61 7.70 12.67
CA GLU A 159 8.08 7.21 13.96
C GLU A 159 9.18 6.68 14.92
N TYR A 160 10.43 6.59 14.47
CA TYR A 160 11.61 6.30 15.32
C TYR A 160 12.37 7.57 15.74
N GLY A 161 11.87 8.76 15.36
CA GLY A 161 12.61 10.01 15.54
C GLY A 161 13.89 10.07 14.70
N LYS A 162 13.97 9.29 13.62
CA LYS A 162 15.13 9.22 12.72
C LYS A 162 14.79 9.77 11.35
N LEU A 163 15.81 10.20 10.63
CA LEU A 163 15.70 10.56 9.22
C LEU A 163 16.00 9.33 8.37
N THR A 164 15.18 9.06 7.37
CA THR A 164 15.48 8.01 6.39
C THR A 164 16.68 8.42 5.53
N PRO A 165 17.59 7.49 5.16
CA PRO A 165 18.68 7.78 4.24
C PRO A 165 18.19 8.47 2.97
N ARG A 166 18.95 9.46 2.52
CA ARG A 166 18.63 10.30 1.37
C ARG A 166 19.88 10.95 0.80
N PRO A 167 19.88 11.36 -0.49
CA PRO A 167 21.04 12.00 -1.07
C PRO A 167 21.27 13.38 -0.46
N LEU A 168 22.41 13.50 0.21
CA LEU A 168 22.97 14.75 0.68
C LEU A 168 24.09 15.16 -0.27
N LEU A 169 24.16 16.43 -0.63
CA LEU A 169 25.08 16.98 -1.61
C LEU A 169 25.94 18.09 -0.99
N GLU A 170 27.11 18.33 -1.55
CA GLU A 170 27.90 19.51 -1.19
C GLU A 170 27.19 20.80 -1.63
N SER A 171 27.45 21.89 -0.92
CA SER A 171 26.93 23.21 -1.27
C SER A 171 27.79 23.85 -2.37
N THR A 172 27.34 23.73 -3.62
CA THR A 172 27.96 24.31 -4.81
C THR A 172 26.99 25.28 -5.49
N PRO A 173 27.41 26.09 -6.49
CA PRO A 173 26.49 26.92 -7.26
C PRO A 173 25.35 26.13 -7.92
N SER A 174 25.57 24.89 -8.34
CA SER A 174 24.54 24.04 -8.97
C SER A 174 23.51 23.54 -7.96
N THR A 175 23.89 23.33 -6.70
CA THR A 175 22.99 22.84 -5.62
C THR A 175 22.45 23.95 -4.72
N ALA A 176 22.81 25.22 -4.95
CA ALA A 176 22.45 26.36 -4.09
C ALA A 176 20.94 26.54 -3.87
N HIS A 177 20.12 26.12 -4.84
CA HIS A 177 18.65 26.20 -4.79
C HIS A 177 17.99 25.10 -3.93
N LEU A 178 18.74 24.06 -3.55
CA LEU A 178 18.30 23.03 -2.61
C LEU A 178 18.36 23.56 -1.18
N SER A 179 17.48 23.02 -0.33
CA SER A 179 17.46 23.32 1.10
C SER A 179 18.63 22.65 1.81
N ALA A 180 19.09 23.25 2.92
CA ALA A 180 20.06 22.60 3.79
C ALA A 180 19.42 21.40 4.50
N ALA A 181 20.20 20.36 4.77
CA ALA A 181 19.74 19.21 5.55
C ALA A 181 19.64 19.57 7.03
N ALA A 182 18.58 19.10 7.72
CA ALA A 182 18.36 19.41 9.13
C ALA A 182 19.42 18.81 10.07
N ASP A 183 19.96 17.65 9.71
CA ASP A 183 20.98 16.86 10.43
C ASP A 183 22.41 17.12 9.96
N ALA A 184 22.59 17.79 8.82
CA ALA A 184 23.89 18.19 8.27
C ALA A 184 23.77 19.56 7.58
N PRO A 185 23.75 20.67 8.35
CA PRO A 185 23.43 22.01 7.83
C PRO A 185 24.41 22.55 6.77
N ASP A 186 25.62 21.99 6.72
CA ASP A 186 26.65 22.26 5.71
C ASP A 186 26.39 21.56 4.36
N ARG A 187 25.42 20.65 4.31
CA ARG A 187 25.03 19.88 3.12
C ARG A 187 23.64 20.25 2.61
N LYS A 188 23.43 19.99 1.32
CA LYS A 188 22.15 20.20 0.62
C LYS A 188 21.37 18.89 0.55
N ASP A 189 20.06 18.96 0.81
CA ASP A 189 19.18 17.80 0.85
C ASP A 189 18.39 17.68 -0.45
N LEU A 190 18.74 16.70 -1.29
CA LEU A 190 18.02 16.42 -2.54
C LEU A 190 16.74 15.62 -2.27
N GLY A 191 16.72 14.79 -1.23
CA GLY A 191 15.57 13.97 -0.87
C GLY A 191 14.43 14.78 -0.26
N LEU A 192 14.72 15.90 0.41
CA LEU A 192 13.74 16.68 1.17
C LEU A 192 12.45 16.98 0.37
N ASN A 193 11.31 16.70 1.01
CA ASN A 193 9.95 16.80 0.44
C ASN A 193 9.66 15.87 -0.74
N GLY A 194 10.59 14.95 -1.07
CA GLY A 194 10.34 13.84 -1.97
C GLY A 194 9.78 12.62 -1.26
N SER A 195 9.31 11.64 -2.02
CA SER A 195 8.78 10.37 -1.52
C SER A 195 9.14 9.24 -2.48
N TYR A 196 9.24 8.00 -1.99
CA TYR A 196 9.20 6.86 -2.88
C TYR A 196 7.76 6.58 -3.29
N LEU A 197 7.59 6.28 -4.57
CA LEU A 197 6.33 5.97 -5.21
C LEU A 197 6.39 4.53 -5.71
N VAL A 198 5.54 3.68 -5.15
CA VAL A 198 5.34 2.31 -5.59
C VAL A 198 4.19 2.30 -6.60
N ILE A 199 4.42 1.80 -7.80
CA ILE A 199 3.37 1.56 -8.79
C ILE A 199 3.32 0.07 -9.10
N ARG A 200 2.12 -0.53 -9.04
CA ARG A 200 1.87 -1.91 -9.47
C ARG A 200 0.59 -1.99 -10.30
N GLN A 201 0.65 -2.67 -11.42
CA GLN A 201 -0.54 -3.04 -12.19
C GLN A 201 -1.04 -4.40 -11.69
N LEU A 202 -2.19 -4.40 -11.04
CA LEU A 202 -2.81 -5.58 -10.42
C LEU A 202 -4.08 -5.93 -11.21
N GLU A 203 -4.02 -6.98 -12.02
CA GLU A 203 -5.18 -7.52 -12.72
C GLU A 203 -6.05 -8.31 -11.73
N GLN A 204 -7.36 -8.09 -11.75
CA GLN A 204 -8.32 -8.71 -10.84
C GLN A 204 -9.29 -9.60 -11.62
N ASP A 205 -9.29 -10.89 -11.27
CA ASP A 205 -10.22 -11.87 -11.83
C ASP A 205 -11.55 -11.84 -11.08
N VAL A 206 -12.36 -10.81 -11.37
CA VAL A 206 -13.66 -10.56 -10.73
C VAL A 206 -14.63 -11.72 -10.92
N ARG A 207 -14.56 -12.37 -12.09
CA ARG A 207 -15.39 -13.53 -12.42
C ARG A 207 -15.05 -14.71 -11.52
N LYS A 208 -13.77 -15.08 -11.46
CA LYS A 208 -13.29 -16.15 -10.59
C LYS A 208 -13.58 -15.88 -9.12
N PHE A 209 -13.44 -14.63 -8.66
CA PHE A 209 -13.79 -14.25 -7.29
C PHE A 209 -15.25 -14.56 -6.96
N TRP A 210 -16.19 -14.01 -7.75
CA TRP A 210 -17.61 -14.17 -7.48
C TRP A 210 -18.11 -15.60 -7.70
N GLN A 211 -17.55 -16.33 -8.66
CA GLN A 211 -17.85 -17.75 -8.85
C GLN A 211 -17.36 -18.59 -7.68
N PHE A 212 -16.16 -18.31 -7.16
CA PHE A 212 -15.60 -19.01 -6.01
C PHE A 212 -16.47 -18.82 -4.75
N VAL A 213 -16.74 -17.57 -4.35
CA VAL A 213 -17.54 -17.32 -3.13
C VAL A 213 -18.98 -17.80 -3.25
N TYR A 214 -19.55 -17.81 -4.46
CA TYR A 214 -20.88 -18.37 -4.72
C TYR A 214 -20.89 -19.89 -4.62
N GLY A 215 -19.86 -20.57 -5.16
CA GLY A 215 -19.69 -22.01 -5.04
C GLY A 215 -19.54 -22.44 -3.58
N GLU A 216 -18.67 -21.75 -2.84
CA GLU A 216 -18.47 -21.96 -1.40
C GLU A 216 -19.73 -21.69 -0.56
N SER A 217 -20.67 -20.93 -1.10
CA SER A 217 -21.91 -20.57 -0.41
C SER A 217 -23.12 -21.42 -0.83
N ASN A 218 -22.88 -22.57 -1.49
CA ASN A 218 -23.94 -23.45 -2.02
C ASN A 218 -24.95 -22.71 -2.91
N GLY A 219 -24.50 -21.67 -3.60
CA GLY A 219 -25.34 -20.83 -4.45
C GLY A 219 -26.23 -19.82 -3.71
N ASP A 220 -26.08 -19.63 -2.40
CA ASP A 220 -26.76 -18.57 -1.67
C ASP A 220 -26.05 -17.22 -1.86
N LEU A 221 -26.77 -16.23 -2.36
CA LEU A 221 -26.22 -14.91 -2.68
C LEU A 221 -25.84 -14.11 -1.43
N ALA A 222 -26.63 -14.21 -0.36
CA ALA A 222 -26.37 -13.46 0.87
C ALA A 222 -25.15 -14.04 1.61
N ALA A 223 -25.03 -15.37 1.64
CA ALA A 223 -23.88 -16.05 2.19
C ALA A 223 -22.60 -15.79 1.35
N ALA A 224 -22.72 -15.69 0.02
CA ALA A 224 -21.61 -15.33 -0.85
C ALA A 224 -21.12 -13.90 -0.60
N ASP A 225 -22.03 -12.94 -0.45
CA ASP A 225 -21.70 -11.55 -0.11
C ASP A 225 -21.06 -11.45 1.28
N LEU A 226 -21.54 -12.23 2.26
CA LEU A 226 -20.95 -12.32 3.59
C LEU A 226 -19.52 -12.90 3.53
N LEU A 227 -19.31 -14.01 2.82
CA LEU A 227 -17.99 -14.63 2.67
C LEU A 227 -17.00 -13.66 1.97
N ALA A 228 -17.44 -13.02 0.88
CA ALA A 228 -16.66 -12.01 0.20
C ALA A 228 -16.30 -10.84 1.13
N SER A 229 -17.27 -10.38 1.94
CA SER A 229 -17.07 -9.34 2.94
C SER A 229 -16.08 -9.78 4.03
N GLN A 230 -16.11 -11.04 4.47
CA GLN A 230 -15.17 -11.61 5.43
C GLN A 230 -13.75 -11.72 4.85
N MET A 231 -13.60 -12.11 3.59
CA MET A 231 -12.30 -12.14 2.89
C MET A 231 -11.69 -10.74 2.78
N VAL A 232 -12.50 -9.71 2.49
CA VAL A 232 -12.05 -8.32 2.42
C VAL A 232 -11.84 -7.72 3.82
N GLY A 233 -12.74 -8.05 4.76
CA GLY A 233 -12.86 -7.49 6.11
C GLY A 233 -13.75 -6.25 6.21
N ARG A 234 -14.53 -5.97 5.15
CA ARG A 234 -15.56 -4.92 5.06
C ARG A 234 -16.67 -5.40 4.13
N ASN A 235 -17.88 -4.89 4.31
CA ASN A 235 -18.91 -5.10 3.31
C ASN A 235 -18.65 -4.26 2.04
N ARG A 236 -19.45 -4.49 0.99
CA ARG A 236 -19.31 -3.77 -0.29
C ARG A 236 -19.45 -2.25 -0.18
N SER A 237 -20.26 -1.75 0.76
CA SER A 237 -20.39 -0.30 1.01
C SER A 237 -19.26 0.30 1.84
N GLY A 238 -18.28 -0.51 2.27
CA GLY A 238 -17.15 -0.08 3.11
C GLY A 238 -17.47 -0.05 4.61
N THR A 239 -18.65 -0.50 5.02
CA THR A 239 -19.05 -0.65 6.42
C THR A 239 -18.25 -1.76 7.09
N LEU A 240 -17.95 -1.55 8.36
CA LEU A 240 -17.15 -2.43 9.19
C LEU A 240 -17.90 -3.71 9.56
N LEU A 241 -17.15 -4.81 9.68
CA LEU A 241 -17.66 -6.06 10.25
C LEU A 241 -17.59 -6.07 11.79
N VAL A 242 -16.77 -5.18 12.35
CA VAL A 242 -16.59 -5.01 13.80
C VAL A 242 -17.36 -3.79 14.29
N PRO A 243 -17.78 -3.76 15.58
CA PRO A 243 -18.43 -2.58 16.14
C PRO A 243 -17.49 -1.38 16.13
N LEU A 244 -18.10 -0.19 16.08
CA LEU A 244 -17.39 1.05 16.34
C LEU A 244 -17.01 1.10 17.82
N GLN A 245 -15.80 1.54 18.11
CA GLN A 245 -15.42 1.84 19.47
C GLN A 245 -16.00 3.21 19.89
N ALA A 246 -16.25 3.39 21.19
CA ALA A 246 -16.77 4.65 21.71
C ALA A 246 -15.73 5.78 21.66
N GLU A 247 -14.48 5.47 21.99
CA GLU A 247 -13.41 6.46 22.05
C GLU A 247 -12.94 6.88 20.65
N PRO A 248 -12.85 8.18 20.33
CA PRO A 248 -12.31 8.63 19.06
C PRO A 248 -10.84 8.25 18.88
N ILE A 249 -10.48 7.76 17.69
CA ILE A 249 -9.09 7.54 17.30
C ILE A 249 -8.49 8.87 16.82
N PRO A 250 -7.39 9.35 17.42
CA PRO A 250 -6.70 10.53 16.92
C PRO A 250 -6.33 10.36 15.45
N GLY A 251 -6.63 11.36 14.62
CA GLY A 251 -6.35 11.30 13.19
C GLY A 251 -7.47 10.68 12.34
N VAL A 252 -8.62 10.34 12.94
CA VAL A 252 -9.84 9.95 12.23
C VAL A 252 -10.82 11.13 12.30
N PRO A 253 -11.08 11.84 11.19
CA PRO A 253 -12.05 12.93 11.17
C PRO A 253 -13.47 12.45 11.49
N PRO A 254 -14.34 13.30 12.10
CA PRO A 254 -15.72 12.92 12.42
C PRO A 254 -16.51 12.38 11.22
N ALA A 255 -16.31 12.95 10.03
CA ALA A 255 -16.95 12.49 8.79
C ALA A 255 -16.55 11.07 8.37
N GLN A 256 -15.42 10.55 8.87
CA GLN A 256 -14.92 9.20 8.59
C GLN A 256 -15.08 8.24 9.78
N ALA A 257 -15.56 8.73 10.93
CA ALA A 257 -15.63 7.95 12.16
C ALA A 257 -16.48 6.69 12.00
N ALA A 258 -17.63 6.79 11.31
CA ALA A 258 -18.54 5.68 11.05
C ALA A 258 -17.89 4.53 10.25
N HIS A 259 -16.78 4.77 9.55
CA HIS A 259 -16.11 3.79 8.72
C HIS A 259 -14.71 3.42 9.21
N ASN A 260 -14.15 4.14 10.18
CA ASN A 260 -12.75 3.95 10.57
C ASN A 260 -12.45 4.02 12.07
N ASN A 261 -13.43 4.31 12.93
CA ASN A 261 -13.25 4.37 14.38
C ASN A 261 -13.35 2.99 15.05
N PHE A 262 -12.33 2.15 14.88
CA PHE A 262 -12.23 0.82 15.50
C PHE A 262 -10.77 0.34 15.60
N THR A 263 -10.48 -0.62 16.47
CA THR A 263 -9.12 -1.17 16.67
C THR A 263 -9.03 -2.70 16.74
N TYR A 264 -10.07 -3.47 16.37
CA TYR A 264 -10.15 -4.94 16.56
C TYR A 264 -10.10 -5.45 18.02
N ARG A 265 -9.91 -4.57 19.02
CA ARG A 265 -9.97 -4.93 20.45
C ARG A 265 -11.31 -5.57 20.86
N ASP A 266 -12.40 -5.14 20.22
CA ASP A 266 -13.75 -5.67 20.43
C ASP A 266 -14.07 -6.90 19.54
N ASP A 267 -13.04 -7.49 18.91
CA ASP A 267 -13.09 -8.73 18.14
C ASP A 267 -11.77 -9.56 18.31
N PRO A 268 -11.41 -9.92 19.55
CA PRO A 268 -10.15 -10.61 19.84
C PRO A 268 -10.12 -12.05 19.30
N ALA A 269 -11.29 -12.68 19.13
CA ALA A 269 -11.41 -14.01 18.54
C ALA A 269 -11.40 -14.01 17.00
N GLY A 270 -11.47 -12.82 16.36
CA GLY A 270 -11.60 -12.71 14.91
C GLY A 270 -12.90 -13.31 14.36
N SER A 271 -13.93 -13.40 15.21
CA SER A 271 -15.22 -14.02 14.88
C SER A 271 -16.07 -13.14 13.97
N ARG A 272 -15.81 -11.81 14.00
CA ARG A 272 -16.48 -10.82 13.15
C ARG A 272 -15.66 -10.50 11.91
N CYS A 273 -14.41 -10.08 12.10
CA CYS A 273 -13.45 -9.82 11.03
C CYS A 273 -12.32 -10.84 11.14
N PRO A 274 -12.30 -11.89 10.28
CA PRO A 274 -11.29 -12.94 10.34
C PRO A 274 -9.88 -12.39 10.33
N PHE A 275 -8.96 -13.03 11.06
CA PHE A 275 -7.54 -12.66 11.09
C PHE A 275 -6.93 -12.64 9.68
N GLY A 276 -7.37 -13.55 8.81
CA GLY A 276 -6.92 -13.65 7.43
C GLY A 276 -7.45 -12.54 6.51
N ALA A 277 -8.43 -11.74 6.94
CA ALA A 277 -9.08 -10.74 6.10
C ALA A 277 -8.10 -9.68 5.57
N HIS A 278 -8.29 -9.26 4.32
CA HIS A 278 -7.36 -8.38 3.61
C HIS A 278 -7.05 -7.09 4.38
N VAL A 279 -8.08 -6.36 4.84
CA VAL A 279 -7.87 -5.11 5.59
C VAL A 279 -7.27 -5.31 6.98
N ARG A 280 -7.44 -6.50 7.60
CA ARG A 280 -6.85 -6.84 8.90
C ARG A 280 -5.38 -7.23 8.76
N ARG A 281 -5.02 -7.93 7.69
CA ARG A 281 -3.61 -8.17 7.32
C ARG A 281 -2.90 -6.87 6.93
N ALA A 282 -3.49 -6.07 6.04
CA ALA A 282 -2.86 -4.84 5.55
C ALA A 282 -2.74 -3.73 6.63
N ASN A 283 -3.60 -3.75 7.64
CA ASN A 283 -3.52 -2.87 8.81
C ASN A 283 -4.10 -3.59 10.05
N PRO A 284 -3.25 -4.27 10.83
CA PRO A 284 -3.66 -5.04 12.01
C PRO A 284 -4.17 -4.19 13.18
N ARG A 285 -3.95 -2.87 13.17
CA ARG A 285 -4.28 -1.87 14.21
C ARG A 285 -3.73 -2.19 15.62
N THR A 286 -4.26 -3.20 16.29
CA THR A 286 -3.97 -3.56 17.69
C THR A 286 -2.66 -4.26 17.94
N ALA A 287 -1.96 -4.72 16.91
CA ALA A 287 -0.66 -5.38 17.03
C ALA A 287 0.39 -4.57 17.81
N ASP A 288 0.13 -3.28 18.02
CA ASP A 288 0.99 -2.39 18.77
C ASP A 288 0.89 -2.50 20.32
N PHE A 289 -0.18 -3.05 20.92
CA PHE A 289 -0.47 -2.73 22.33
C PHE A 289 -1.11 -3.87 23.17
N PRO A 290 -0.51 -4.25 24.32
CA PRO A 290 -1.25 -4.96 25.35
C PRO A 290 -2.43 -4.11 25.83
N ARG A 291 -3.48 -4.76 26.35
CA ARG A 291 -4.65 -4.04 26.91
C ARG A 291 -4.18 -2.93 27.86
N PRO A 292 -4.77 -1.72 27.82
CA PRO A 292 -4.40 -0.65 28.74
C PRO A 292 -4.63 -1.12 30.18
N LEU A 293 -3.56 -1.50 30.84
CA LEU A 293 -3.54 -1.87 32.24
C LEU A 293 -3.50 -0.58 33.07
N GLY A 294 -4.33 -0.49 34.13
CA GLY A 294 -4.22 0.58 35.12
C GLY A 294 -2.83 0.57 35.80
N PHE A 295 -2.53 1.57 36.64
CA PHE A 295 -1.22 1.69 37.31
C PHE A 295 -0.75 0.38 37.95
N PHE A 296 -1.64 -0.30 38.69
CA PHE A 296 -1.36 -1.62 39.28
C PHE A 296 -1.14 -2.70 38.22
N GLY A 297 -1.92 -2.73 37.14
CA GLY A 297 -1.76 -3.70 36.08
C GLY A 297 -0.42 -3.55 35.32
N LYS A 298 0.07 -2.31 35.13
CA LYS A 298 1.42 -2.07 34.57
C LYS A 298 2.52 -2.59 35.50
N ILE A 299 2.39 -2.41 36.80
CA ILE A 299 3.34 -2.98 37.79
C ILE A 299 3.31 -4.50 37.72
N LEU A 300 2.12 -5.12 37.66
CA LEU A 300 1.95 -6.57 37.53
C LEU A 300 2.56 -7.11 36.23
N SER A 301 2.39 -6.43 35.09
CA SER A 301 3.01 -6.86 33.83
C SER A 301 4.53 -6.74 33.84
N LEU A 302 5.08 -5.69 34.46
CA LEU A 302 6.53 -5.50 34.63
C LEU A 302 7.21 -6.60 35.47
N ILE A 303 6.49 -7.23 36.39
CA ILE A 303 7.00 -8.35 37.22
C ILE A 303 6.56 -9.74 36.71
N GLY A 304 5.99 -9.83 35.51
CA GLY A 304 5.58 -11.10 34.89
C GLY A 304 4.30 -11.74 35.44
N LEU A 305 3.48 -10.98 36.18
CA LEU A 305 2.21 -11.42 36.79
C LEU A 305 0.98 -10.72 36.17
N GLY A 306 1.16 -9.96 35.10
CA GLY A 306 0.07 -9.38 34.32
C GLY A 306 -0.61 -10.44 33.44
N PRO A 307 -1.83 -10.17 32.91
CA PRO A 307 -2.45 -11.06 31.94
C PRO A 307 -1.53 -11.15 30.71
N SER A 308 -0.82 -12.27 30.57
CA SER A 308 -0.05 -12.59 29.39
C SER A 308 -0.99 -13.15 28.32
N GLU A 309 -1.64 -12.28 27.55
CA GLU A 309 -2.27 -12.74 26.31
C GLU A 309 -1.13 -12.99 25.31
N PHE A 310 -0.85 -14.27 25.02
CA PHE A 310 0.19 -14.74 24.09
C PHE A 310 0.10 -14.11 22.67
N GLN A 311 -1.01 -13.41 22.38
CA GLN A 311 -1.30 -12.76 21.11
C GLN A 311 -0.62 -11.40 20.93
N ASP A 312 -0.19 -10.74 22.02
CA ASP A 312 0.31 -9.34 21.99
C ASP A 312 1.67 -9.16 21.27
N ASP A 313 2.41 -10.25 21.02
CA ASP A 313 3.75 -10.26 20.37
C ASP A 313 3.76 -10.88 18.96
N LEU A 314 2.60 -11.23 18.39
CA LEU A 314 2.52 -12.03 17.15
C LEU A 314 2.63 -11.20 15.86
N VAL A 315 2.53 -9.88 15.95
CA VAL A 315 2.48 -8.99 14.79
C VAL A 315 3.30 -7.72 15.06
N SER A 316 4.09 -7.28 14.06
CA SER A 316 4.93 -6.08 14.18
C SER A 316 4.13 -4.79 14.39
N PRO A 317 4.67 -3.79 15.12
CA PRO A 317 3.99 -2.54 15.41
C PRO A 317 3.54 -1.77 14.15
N VAL A 318 2.25 -1.47 14.04
CA VAL A 318 1.59 -1.00 12.80
C VAL A 318 1.99 0.40 12.40
N ARG A 319 2.32 1.26 13.37
CA ARG A 319 2.70 2.66 13.13
C ARG A 319 3.85 2.82 12.13
N TYR A 320 4.74 1.82 12.04
CA TYR A 320 5.92 1.84 11.15
C TYR A 320 5.67 1.35 9.73
N HIS A 321 4.48 0.82 9.46
CA HIS A 321 4.18 0.08 8.23
C HIS A 321 3.03 0.73 7.44
N ARG A 322 2.75 2.01 7.72
CA ARG A 322 1.61 2.76 7.14
C ARG A 322 1.91 3.15 5.69
N LEU A 323 0.94 2.95 4.80
CA LEU A 323 1.03 3.33 3.39
C LEU A 323 0.02 4.45 3.08
N LEU A 324 0.42 5.42 2.24
CA LEU A 324 -0.51 6.40 1.68
C LEU A 324 -0.92 5.95 0.27
N ARG A 325 -2.11 5.36 0.14
CA ARG A 325 -2.55 4.75 -1.12
C ARG A 325 -3.25 5.78 -2.02
N ARG A 326 -2.93 5.75 -3.31
CA ARG A 326 -3.52 6.59 -4.38
C ARG A 326 -3.91 5.75 -5.60
N GLY A 327 -4.26 4.49 -5.36
CA GLY A 327 -4.64 3.56 -6.42
C GLY A 327 -5.83 4.04 -7.26
N ARG A 328 -5.91 3.50 -8.48
CA ARG A 328 -6.96 3.80 -9.45
C ARG A 328 -7.40 2.52 -10.15
N LYS A 329 -8.70 2.33 -10.32
CA LYS A 329 -9.22 1.19 -11.08
C LYS A 329 -9.01 1.39 -12.57
N TYR A 330 -8.85 0.29 -13.31
CA TYR A 330 -8.85 0.28 -14.78
C TYR A 330 -9.75 -0.83 -15.30
N GLY A 331 -10.18 -0.69 -16.55
CA GLY A 331 -11.11 -1.62 -17.20
C GLY A 331 -12.56 -1.39 -16.75
N PRO A 332 -13.54 -1.96 -17.47
CA PRO A 332 -14.94 -1.74 -17.17
C PRO A 332 -15.39 -2.53 -15.93
N ASP A 333 -16.34 -1.94 -15.21
CA ASP A 333 -16.97 -2.55 -14.04
C ASP A 333 -17.71 -3.84 -14.44
N LEU A 334 -17.65 -4.85 -13.57
CA LEU A 334 -18.35 -6.12 -13.74
C LEU A 334 -19.15 -6.43 -12.47
N GLU A 335 -20.47 -6.27 -12.55
CA GLU A 335 -21.35 -6.54 -11.41
C GLU A 335 -21.33 -8.03 -11.02
N PRO A 336 -21.45 -8.37 -9.72
CA PRO A 336 -21.38 -9.75 -9.24
C PRO A 336 -22.39 -10.69 -9.90
N ALA A 337 -23.57 -10.19 -10.25
CA ALA A 337 -24.57 -10.98 -10.96
C ALA A 337 -24.11 -11.38 -12.37
N ALA A 338 -23.41 -10.49 -13.09
CA ALA A 338 -22.85 -10.76 -14.41
C ALA A 338 -21.57 -11.59 -14.32
N ALA A 339 -20.77 -11.41 -13.26
CA ALA A 339 -19.58 -12.20 -12.95
C ALA A 339 -19.87 -13.70 -12.78
N ARG A 340 -21.11 -14.10 -12.51
CA ARG A 340 -21.49 -15.53 -12.42
C ARG A 340 -21.73 -16.21 -13.76
N GLN A 341 -21.91 -15.45 -14.84
CA GLN A 341 -22.20 -16.00 -16.17
C GLN A 341 -20.91 -16.50 -16.87
N LEU A 342 -21.03 -17.06 -18.07
CA LEU A 342 -19.86 -17.32 -18.90
C LEU A 342 -19.27 -16.00 -19.41
N PRO A 343 -17.93 -15.89 -19.53
CA PRO A 343 -17.31 -14.69 -20.07
C PRO A 343 -17.73 -14.49 -21.54
N ALA A 344 -17.87 -13.24 -21.95
CA ALA A 344 -17.98 -12.91 -23.36
C ALA A 344 -16.65 -13.27 -24.07
N PRO A 345 -16.69 -13.69 -25.35
CA PRO A 345 -15.47 -13.77 -26.16
C PRO A 345 -14.88 -12.36 -26.25
N ASN A 346 -13.72 -12.12 -25.67
CA ASN A 346 -13.07 -10.80 -25.53
C ASN A 346 -13.59 -9.92 -24.38
N GLU A 347 -13.98 -10.51 -23.25
CA GLU A 347 -14.18 -9.74 -22.02
C GLU A 347 -12.93 -8.92 -21.68
N PRO A 348 -13.02 -7.59 -21.58
CA PRO A 348 -11.86 -6.74 -21.29
C PRO A 348 -11.33 -7.00 -19.88
N GLU A 349 -10.02 -6.84 -19.73
CA GLU A 349 -9.36 -6.94 -18.44
C GLU A 349 -9.76 -5.78 -17.53
N ARG A 350 -9.64 -6.02 -16.23
CA ARG A 350 -9.94 -5.05 -15.19
C ARG A 350 -9.03 -5.27 -13.99
N GLY A 351 -8.83 -4.22 -13.22
CA GLY A 351 -7.93 -4.30 -12.07
C GLY A 351 -7.67 -2.96 -11.43
N LEU A 352 -6.57 -2.90 -10.71
CA LEU A 352 -6.12 -1.73 -9.97
C LEU A 352 -4.68 -1.37 -10.40
N VAL A 353 -4.47 -0.13 -10.79
CA VAL A 353 -3.15 0.49 -10.72
C VAL A 353 -2.96 0.90 -9.26
N PHE A 354 -2.31 0.03 -8.50
CA PHE A 354 -1.95 0.31 -7.12
C PHE A 354 -0.83 1.35 -7.10
N VAL A 355 -1.05 2.42 -6.35
CA VAL A 355 -0.08 3.48 -6.12
C VAL A 355 0.05 3.70 -4.63
N ALA A 356 1.26 3.71 -4.09
CA ALA A 356 1.52 4.03 -2.69
C ALA A 356 2.73 4.97 -2.55
N LEU A 357 2.62 5.91 -1.61
CA LEU A 357 3.72 6.78 -1.20
C LEU A 357 4.28 6.34 0.14
N ASN A 358 5.62 6.31 0.23
CA ASN A 358 6.39 5.87 1.39
C ASN A 358 7.74 6.59 1.46
N ALA A 359 8.23 6.88 2.65
CA ALA A 359 9.60 7.36 2.82
C ALA A 359 10.60 6.19 2.90
N ASN A 360 10.16 4.98 3.27
CA ASN A 360 11.03 3.82 3.43
C ASN A 360 10.36 2.55 2.86
N LEU A 361 10.87 2.07 1.73
CA LEU A 361 10.28 0.94 1.00
C LEU A 361 10.29 -0.37 1.80
N SER A 362 11.45 -0.73 2.39
CA SER A 362 11.60 -2.00 3.12
C SER A 362 10.73 -2.07 4.36
N ARG A 363 10.69 -1.00 5.17
CA ARG A 363 9.86 -0.98 6.37
C ARG A 363 8.38 -0.84 6.07
N GLN A 364 7.97 -0.29 4.93
CA GLN A 364 6.57 -0.02 4.66
C GLN A 364 6.01 -0.99 3.62
N PHE A 365 6.14 -0.67 2.34
CA PHE A 365 5.50 -1.44 1.28
C PHE A 365 5.99 -2.91 1.25
N GLU A 366 7.30 -3.14 1.26
CA GLU A 366 7.84 -4.50 1.20
C GLU A 366 7.51 -5.29 2.46
N PHE A 367 7.54 -4.65 3.64
CA PHE A 367 7.17 -5.31 4.89
C PHE A 367 5.72 -5.76 4.87
N VAL A 368 4.78 -4.88 4.52
CA VAL A 368 3.34 -5.22 4.43
C VAL A 368 3.15 -6.37 3.45
N GLN A 369 3.74 -6.26 2.25
CA GLN A 369 3.60 -7.29 1.22
C GLN A 369 4.20 -8.63 1.65
N ASN A 370 5.39 -8.64 2.24
CA ASN A 370 6.09 -9.86 2.63
C ASN A 370 5.50 -10.47 3.91
N ALA A 371 5.48 -9.72 5.01
CA ALA A 371 5.18 -10.22 6.35
C ALA A 371 3.68 -10.40 6.60
N TRP A 372 2.83 -9.53 6.05
CA TRP A 372 1.40 -9.55 6.36
C TRP A 372 0.54 -10.13 5.25
N ILE A 373 0.88 -9.85 3.99
CA ILE A 373 0.09 -10.31 2.84
C ILE A 373 0.53 -11.70 2.38
N ARG A 374 1.83 -11.85 2.05
CA ARG A 374 2.39 -13.08 1.48
C ARG A 374 2.63 -14.18 2.52
N TYR A 375 3.07 -13.84 3.72
CA TYR A 375 3.47 -14.87 4.68
C TYR A 375 2.27 -15.65 5.24
N SER A 376 2.44 -16.96 5.38
CA SER A 376 1.39 -17.87 5.84
C SER A 376 1.21 -17.87 7.37
N LYS A 377 2.19 -17.31 8.10
CA LYS A 377 2.12 -17.11 9.55
C LYS A 377 1.81 -15.66 9.85
N PHE A 378 0.63 -15.41 10.39
CA PHE A 378 0.16 -14.06 10.73
C PHE A 378 -0.86 -14.16 11.87
N ASP A 379 -0.65 -13.43 12.97
CA ASP A 379 -1.60 -13.36 14.09
C ASP A 379 -2.09 -14.75 14.59
N GLY A 380 -1.13 -15.69 14.73
CA GLY A 380 -1.40 -17.08 15.15
C GLY A 380 -1.92 -18.02 14.06
N LEU A 381 -2.19 -17.51 12.85
CA LEU A 381 -2.57 -18.32 11.70
C LEU A 381 -1.38 -19.10 11.13
N SER A 382 -1.70 -20.20 10.46
CA SER A 382 -0.74 -20.98 9.66
C SER A 382 -1.49 -21.63 8.50
N GLY A 383 -0.83 -21.80 7.35
CA GLY A 383 -1.44 -22.45 6.20
C GLY A 383 -2.28 -21.54 5.30
N GLU A 384 -2.37 -20.25 5.61
CA GLU A 384 -3.20 -19.29 4.88
C GLU A 384 -2.49 -17.97 4.64
N THR A 385 -2.65 -17.43 3.44
CA THR A 385 -2.12 -16.13 3.01
C THR A 385 -3.28 -15.16 2.78
N ASP A 386 -3.01 -13.91 2.41
CA ASP A 386 -4.07 -12.96 2.10
C ASP A 386 -5.05 -13.52 1.04
N PRO A 387 -6.37 -13.51 1.30
CA PRO A 387 -7.36 -14.17 0.44
C PRO A 387 -7.53 -13.49 -0.93
N LEU A 388 -7.01 -12.28 -1.13
CA LEU A 388 -7.06 -11.56 -2.41
C LEU A 388 -5.71 -11.56 -3.13
N LEU A 389 -4.64 -11.15 -2.42
CA LEU A 389 -3.32 -10.88 -2.98
C LEU A 389 -2.31 -12.03 -2.81
N GLY A 390 -2.62 -13.05 -2.01
CA GLY A 390 -1.72 -14.18 -1.83
C GLY A 390 -1.54 -14.98 -3.12
N ASN A 391 -0.31 -15.39 -3.40
CA ASN A 391 0.08 -16.04 -4.68
C ASN A 391 -0.21 -17.56 -4.72
N ARG A 392 -0.75 -18.14 -3.64
CA ARG A 392 -1.12 -19.56 -3.51
C ARG A 392 0.03 -20.57 -3.73
N LEU A 393 1.27 -20.11 -3.73
CA LEU A 393 2.42 -20.98 -3.89
C LEU A 393 2.87 -21.54 -2.54
N PRO A 394 3.31 -22.81 -2.48
CA PRO A 394 3.83 -23.38 -1.25
C PRO A 394 5.07 -22.62 -0.78
N ILE A 395 5.19 -22.44 0.54
CA ILE A 395 6.35 -21.83 1.19
C ILE A 395 7.14 -22.96 1.86
N PRO A 396 8.49 -22.93 1.88
CA PRO A 396 9.27 -23.91 2.63
C PRO A 396 8.77 -24.04 4.08
N GLY A 397 8.36 -25.25 4.48
CA GLY A 397 7.77 -25.53 5.79
C GLY A 397 6.27 -25.22 5.95
N CYS A 398 5.62 -24.67 4.93
CA CYS A 398 4.18 -24.38 4.89
C CYS A 398 3.62 -24.71 3.48
N PRO A 399 3.28 -25.98 3.20
CA PRO A 399 2.87 -26.42 1.87
C PRO A 399 1.48 -25.91 1.47
N VAL A 400 0.60 -25.66 2.45
CA VAL A 400 -0.73 -25.09 2.25
C VAL A 400 -0.64 -23.57 2.45
N THR A 401 -1.22 -22.81 1.53
CA THR A 401 -1.26 -21.33 1.58
C THR A 401 -2.60 -20.75 1.09
N SER A 402 -3.52 -21.62 0.68
CA SER A 402 -4.79 -21.34 0.02
C SER A 402 -6.00 -21.55 0.94
N ASP A 403 -5.78 -21.75 2.24
CA ASP A 403 -6.87 -21.78 3.21
C ASP A 403 -7.33 -20.36 3.57
N PHE A 404 -8.57 -20.24 4.05
CA PHE A 404 -9.10 -19.04 4.69
C PHE A 404 -10.01 -19.45 5.86
N THR A 405 -9.55 -19.15 7.08
CA THR A 405 -10.22 -19.52 8.31
C THR A 405 -11.14 -18.38 8.79
N ILE A 406 -12.40 -18.73 9.09
CA ILE A 406 -13.42 -17.87 9.69
C ILE A 406 -13.69 -18.41 11.09
N PRO A 407 -13.10 -17.81 12.14
CA PRO A 407 -13.39 -18.16 13.52
C PRO A 407 -14.86 -17.96 13.85
N ALA A 408 -15.34 -18.67 14.87
CA ALA A 408 -16.68 -18.48 15.41
C ALA A 408 -16.63 -18.46 16.94
N GLU A 409 -17.42 -17.58 17.56
CA GLU A 409 -17.60 -17.57 19.00
C GLU A 409 -18.63 -18.63 19.40
N ASN A 410 -18.19 -19.57 20.24
CA ASN A 410 -19.04 -20.63 20.81
C ASN A 410 -19.58 -21.65 19.79
N SER A 411 -18.97 -21.77 18.62
CA SER A 411 -19.24 -22.83 17.65
C SER A 411 -17.96 -23.22 16.89
N LEU A 412 -18.06 -24.25 16.04
CA LEU A 412 -16.94 -24.63 15.18
C LEU A 412 -16.72 -23.55 14.13
N GLY A 413 -15.51 -23.01 14.06
CA GLY A 413 -15.09 -22.12 12.98
C GLY A 413 -15.20 -22.81 11.62
N ARG A 414 -15.38 -22.01 10.58
CA ARG A 414 -15.41 -22.47 9.19
C ARG A 414 -14.03 -22.30 8.57
N ARG A 415 -13.57 -23.28 7.80
CA ARG A 415 -12.41 -23.13 6.93
C ARG A 415 -12.85 -23.29 5.49
N VAL A 416 -12.50 -22.31 4.68
CA VAL A 416 -12.61 -22.36 3.22
C VAL A 416 -11.25 -22.80 2.70
N THR A 417 -11.21 -23.83 1.85
CA THR A 417 -9.95 -24.34 1.27
C THR A 417 -9.85 -23.93 -0.20
N ASP A 418 -8.67 -24.11 -0.78
CA ASP A 418 -8.44 -23.95 -2.22
C ASP A 418 -8.84 -22.57 -2.77
N VAL A 419 -8.67 -21.52 -1.95
CA VAL A 419 -8.85 -20.13 -2.38
C VAL A 419 -7.97 -19.90 -3.61
N PRO A 420 -8.54 -19.53 -4.76
CA PRO A 420 -7.77 -19.41 -5.98
C PRO A 420 -6.88 -18.15 -5.97
N GLN A 421 -6.00 -18.05 -6.95
CA GLN A 421 -5.35 -16.77 -7.26
C GLN A 421 -6.36 -15.85 -7.94
N LEU A 422 -6.67 -14.73 -7.28
CA LEU A 422 -7.67 -13.75 -7.70
C LEU A 422 -7.05 -12.48 -8.28
N VAL A 423 -5.83 -12.16 -7.87
CA VAL A 423 -5.08 -11.01 -8.33
C VAL A 423 -3.78 -11.47 -8.98
N THR A 424 -3.46 -10.89 -10.14
CA THR A 424 -2.22 -11.17 -10.87
C THR A 424 -1.44 -9.88 -11.14
N VAL A 425 -0.15 -9.89 -10.83
CA VAL A 425 0.75 -8.75 -11.06
C VAL A 425 1.14 -8.72 -12.53
N ARG A 426 0.88 -7.58 -13.19
CA ARG A 426 1.20 -7.35 -14.62
C ARG A 426 2.30 -6.34 -14.85
N GLY A 427 2.82 -5.73 -13.80
CA GLY A 427 3.96 -4.83 -13.90
C GLY A 427 4.10 -4.00 -12.64
N GLY A 428 5.28 -3.40 -12.48
CA GLY A 428 5.55 -2.53 -11.36
C GLY A 428 6.98 -2.02 -11.36
N ALA A 429 7.19 -0.93 -10.63
CA ALA A 429 8.52 -0.37 -10.38
C ALA A 429 8.48 0.53 -9.14
N TYR A 430 9.67 0.82 -8.60
CA TYR A 430 9.86 1.86 -7.60
C TYR A 430 10.35 3.13 -8.27
N PHE A 431 9.70 4.24 -7.93
CA PHE A 431 10.09 5.55 -8.41
C PHE A 431 10.42 6.46 -7.21
N PHE A 432 11.23 7.47 -7.45
CA PHE A 432 11.38 8.63 -6.60
C PHE A 432 10.50 9.75 -7.16
N LEU A 433 9.55 10.22 -6.37
CA LEU A 433 8.74 11.40 -6.64
C LEU A 433 9.44 12.62 -6.00
N PRO A 434 10.15 13.45 -6.77
CA PRO A 434 10.94 14.55 -6.24
C PRO A 434 10.09 15.73 -5.79
N SER A 435 10.63 16.54 -4.88
CA SER A 435 10.13 17.90 -4.67
C SER A 435 10.43 18.79 -5.88
N LEU A 436 9.76 19.94 -6.00
CA LEU A 436 10.03 20.88 -7.10
C LEU A 436 11.50 21.36 -7.16
N ARG A 437 12.17 21.48 -6.00
CA ARG A 437 13.59 21.81 -5.93
C ARG A 437 14.45 20.67 -6.44
N ALA A 438 14.15 19.43 -6.04
CA ALA A 438 14.85 18.25 -6.53
C ALA A 438 14.63 18.02 -8.03
N LEU A 439 13.41 18.26 -8.53
CA LEU A 439 13.12 18.20 -9.96
C LEU A 439 13.95 19.21 -10.76
N LYS A 440 14.12 20.43 -10.24
CA LYS A 440 14.98 21.45 -10.85
C LYS A 440 16.46 21.04 -10.89
N TYR A 441 16.92 20.29 -9.90
CA TYR A 441 18.26 19.72 -9.90
C TYR A 441 18.39 18.63 -10.96
N ILE A 442 17.47 17.65 -10.97
CA ILE A 442 17.47 16.53 -11.93
C ILE A 442 17.40 17.04 -13.38
N ALA A 443 16.55 18.04 -13.66
CA ALA A 443 16.41 18.64 -14.98
C ALA A 443 17.65 19.42 -15.48
N ARG A 444 18.67 19.60 -14.63
CA ARG A 444 19.92 20.28 -14.93
C ARG A 444 21.15 19.37 -14.80
N ALA A 445 20.93 18.08 -14.55
CA ALA A 445 22.00 17.10 -14.62
C ALA A 445 22.46 16.99 -16.09
N GLU A 446 23.77 16.99 -16.30
CA GLU A 446 24.43 16.90 -17.61
C GLU A 446 25.11 15.54 -17.76
#